data_AF-R5ALP3-F1
#
_entry.id   AF-R5ALP3-F1
#
_cell.length_a   1.000
_cell.length_b   1.000
_cell.length_c   1.000
_cell.angle_alpha   90.00
_cell.angle_beta   90.00
_cell.angle_gamma   90.00
#
_symmetry.space_group_name_H-M   'P 1'
#
loop_
_entity.id
_entity.type
_entity.pdbx_description
1 polymer ?
#
loop_
_entity_poly.entity_id
_entity_poly.type
_entity_poly.pdbx_seq_one_letter_code
_entity_poly.pdbx_strand_id
1 'polypeptide(L)'
;MGKVYESDIDPDEFIRDFRESPSQTQPSKKPKVTSSDKDSSAKQKSKPDTPPQSHPQTEEEYLDCFVRNMAHMRSRKKYQVVEVDPIFIQKVKRIISYGDTPCCSAKAYINNVLAEHFREYETYIEKRQ
;
A
#
# COMPACT_ATOMS: atom_id res chain seq x y z
N MET A 1 6.60 -43.49 11.71
CA MET A 1 5.13 -43.51 11.84
C MET A 1 4.56 -42.45 10.92
N GLY A 2 4.01 -42.86 9.78
CA GLY A 2 3.42 -41.94 8.81
C GLY A 2 2.05 -41.49 9.30
N LYS A 3 1.76 -40.18 9.21
CA LYS A 3 0.42 -39.64 9.44
C LYS A 3 -0.48 -40.24 8.35
N VAL A 4 -1.37 -41.15 8.75
CA VAL A 4 -2.42 -41.68 7.88
C VAL A 4 -3.44 -40.55 7.68
N TYR A 5 -3.70 -40.20 6.41
CA TYR A 5 -4.76 -39.28 6.06
C TYR A 5 -6.08 -40.06 6.12
N GLU A 6 -6.95 -39.70 7.05
CA GLU A 6 -8.30 -40.27 7.12
C GLU A 6 -9.06 -39.82 5.88
N SER A 7 -9.28 -40.75 4.96
CA SER A 7 -9.91 -40.50 3.67
C SER A 7 -11.44 -40.59 3.73
N ASP A 8 -12.01 -40.60 4.94
CA ASP A 8 -13.45 -40.80 5.18
C ASP A 8 -14.21 -39.48 5.40
N ILE A 9 -13.64 -38.36 4.96
CA ILE A 9 -14.34 -37.06 4.98
C ILE A 9 -15.28 -37.01 3.77
N ASP A 10 -16.57 -37.24 4.03
CA ASP A 10 -17.63 -37.11 3.03
C ASP A 10 -17.82 -35.62 2.68
N PRO A 11 -17.58 -35.20 1.42
CA PRO A 11 -17.77 -33.80 1.01
C PRO A 11 -19.21 -33.33 1.22
N ASP A 12 -20.19 -34.24 1.18
CA ASP A 12 -21.59 -33.92 1.40
C ASP A 12 -21.91 -33.71 2.89
N GLU A 13 -21.13 -34.29 3.81
CA GLU A 13 -21.24 -34.03 5.25
C GLU A 13 -20.83 -32.59 5.58
N PHE A 14 -19.73 -32.11 4.99
CA PHE A 14 -19.30 -30.71 5.14
C PHE A 14 -20.37 -29.72 4.60
N ILE A 15 -20.98 -30.03 3.46
CA ILE A 15 -22.04 -29.17 2.88
C ILE A 15 -23.31 -29.20 3.74
N ARG A 16 -23.64 -30.36 4.33
CA ARG A 16 -24.78 -30.50 5.25
C ARG A 16 -24.58 -29.65 6.49
N ASP A 17 -23.42 -29.72 7.15
CA ASP A 17 -23.08 -28.87 8.30
C ASP A 17 -23.18 -27.38 7.98
N PHE A 18 -22.74 -26.97 6.78
CA PHE A 18 -22.82 -25.57 6.34
C PHE A 18 -24.26 -25.11 6.07
N ARG A 19 -25.14 -26.00 5.60
CA ARG A 19 -26.55 -25.69 5.34
C ARG A 19 -27.42 -25.80 6.57
N GLU A 20 -27.12 -26.72 7.50
CA GLU A 20 -27.89 -26.97 8.72
C GLU A 20 -27.57 -26.02 9.87
N SER A 21 -26.57 -25.14 9.73
CA SER A 21 -26.27 -24.08 10.71
C SER A 21 -26.86 -22.72 10.29
N PRO A 22 -28.15 -22.40 10.56
CA PRO A 22 -28.71 -21.08 10.27
C PRO A 22 -28.34 -20.10 11.39
N SER A 23 -27.10 -19.66 11.46
CA SER A 23 -26.79 -18.46 12.25
C SER A 23 -25.55 -17.75 11.77
N GLN A 24 -25.74 -16.85 10.80
CA GLN A 24 -24.99 -15.59 10.78
C GLN A 24 -25.70 -14.53 9.92
N THR A 25 -26.31 -13.59 10.64
CA THR A 25 -26.24 -12.13 10.40
C THR A 25 -26.74 -11.56 9.06
N GLN A 26 -27.90 -10.92 9.13
CA GLN A 26 -28.37 -9.91 8.17
C GLN A 26 -27.57 -8.59 8.34
N PRO A 27 -27.06 -7.95 7.26
CA PRO A 27 -26.60 -6.57 7.31
C PRO A 27 -27.72 -5.62 6.87
N SER A 28 -28.27 -4.83 7.80
CA SER A 28 -29.21 -3.75 7.46
C SER A 28 -28.49 -2.39 7.40
N LYS A 29 -28.66 -1.77 6.24
CA LYS A 29 -28.10 -0.51 5.71
C LYS A 29 -28.41 0.73 6.57
N LYS A 30 -27.56 1.75 6.49
CA LYS A 30 -27.94 3.17 6.71
C LYS A 30 -27.42 4.08 5.60
N PRO A 31 -28.11 5.21 5.30
CA PRO A 31 -28.05 5.90 4.01
C PRO A 31 -27.23 7.21 4.01
N LYS A 32 -27.00 7.67 2.78
CA LYS A 32 -26.41 8.91 2.24
C LYS A 32 -27.01 10.20 2.81
N VAL A 33 -26.18 11.22 3.07
CA VAL A 33 -26.57 12.65 3.01
C VAL A 33 -25.45 13.49 2.39
N THR A 34 -25.89 14.38 1.51
CA THR A 34 -25.22 15.28 0.56
C THR A 34 -24.91 16.65 1.18
N SER A 35 -24.27 17.54 0.38
CA SER A 35 -24.21 19.02 0.44
C SER A 35 -23.02 19.63 1.19
N SER A 36 -22.39 20.74 0.80
CA SER A 36 -22.37 21.59 -0.41
C SER A 36 -21.29 22.67 -0.20
N ASP A 37 -20.87 23.28 -1.30
CA ASP A 37 -20.02 24.46 -1.54
C ASP A 37 -19.80 25.50 -0.41
N LYS A 38 -18.58 26.05 -0.33
CA LYS A 38 -18.36 27.49 -0.63
C LYS A 38 -16.88 27.91 -0.74
N ASP A 39 -16.68 28.69 -1.79
CA ASP A 39 -15.56 29.52 -2.20
C ASP A 39 -15.14 30.58 -1.15
N SER A 40 -13.84 30.88 -1.08
CA SER A 40 -13.31 32.20 -0.68
C SER A 40 -11.84 32.37 -1.06
N SER A 41 -11.63 33.30 -1.98
CA SER A 41 -10.42 34.03 -2.37
C SER A 41 -9.37 34.28 -1.27
N ALA A 42 -8.07 34.22 -1.64
CA ALA A 42 -7.22 35.41 -1.78
C ALA A 42 -5.74 35.03 -2.04
N LYS A 43 -5.15 35.71 -3.02
CA LYS A 43 -3.72 35.72 -3.36
C LYS A 43 -2.87 36.20 -2.19
N GLN A 44 -1.80 35.46 -1.87
CA GLN A 44 -0.55 36.05 -1.40
C GLN A 44 0.64 35.28 -1.97
N LYS A 45 1.43 35.99 -2.80
CA LYS A 45 2.74 35.57 -3.29
C LYS A 45 3.73 35.66 -2.12
N SER A 46 4.24 34.52 -1.69
CA SER A 46 5.58 34.40 -1.13
C SER A 46 6.17 33.14 -1.73
N LYS A 47 7.12 33.28 -2.65
CA LYS A 47 7.94 32.14 -3.09
C LYS A 47 8.74 31.70 -1.87
N PRO A 48 8.60 30.46 -1.37
CA PRO A 48 9.72 29.86 -0.68
C PRO A 48 10.79 29.59 -1.74
N ASP A 49 12.06 29.80 -1.41
CA ASP A 49 13.14 29.07 -2.08
C ASP A 49 12.91 27.59 -1.81
N THR A 50 12.04 26.98 -2.61
CA THR A 50 11.81 25.54 -2.60
C THR A 50 13.08 24.93 -3.19
N PRO A 51 13.76 24.01 -2.49
CA PRO A 51 14.78 23.18 -3.13
C PRO A 51 14.16 22.56 -4.39
N PRO A 52 14.92 22.33 -5.47
CA PRO A 52 14.37 21.76 -6.70
C PRO A 52 13.59 20.52 -6.34
N GLN A 53 12.28 20.62 -6.56
CA GLN A 53 11.29 19.71 -6.02
C GLN A 53 11.47 18.37 -6.77
N SER A 54 12.29 17.46 -6.21
CA SER A 54 12.66 16.18 -6.86
C SER A 54 11.53 15.15 -6.83
N HIS A 55 10.39 15.53 -6.24
CA HIS A 55 9.16 14.77 -6.32
C HIS A 55 8.68 14.64 -7.78
N PRO A 56 8.07 13.50 -8.14
CA PRO A 56 7.43 13.35 -9.45
C PRO A 56 6.35 14.42 -9.62
N GLN A 57 6.38 15.11 -10.75
CA GLN A 57 5.45 16.19 -11.06
C GLN A 57 4.20 15.69 -11.79
N THR A 58 4.27 14.47 -12.33
CA THR A 58 3.17 13.80 -13.03
C THR A 58 2.84 12.45 -12.41
N GLU A 59 1.61 11.96 -12.63
CA GLU A 59 1.20 10.62 -12.20
C GLU A 59 2.11 9.54 -12.80
N GLU A 60 2.47 9.69 -14.07
CA GLU A 60 3.34 8.72 -14.76
C GLU A 60 4.74 8.67 -14.14
N GLU A 61 5.35 9.83 -13.84
CA GLU A 61 6.62 9.88 -13.10
C GLU A 61 6.52 9.22 -11.72
N TYR A 62 5.40 9.41 -11.02
CA TYR A 62 5.17 8.75 -9.73
C TYR A 62 5.10 7.23 -9.87
N LEU A 63 4.35 6.76 -10.88
CA LEU A 63 4.23 5.33 -11.16
C LEU A 63 5.59 4.74 -11.53
N ASP A 64 6.36 5.42 -12.38
CA ASP A 64 7.69 4.96 -12.80
C ASP A 64 8.69 4.95 -11.64
N CYS A 65 8.75 6.00 -10.84
CA CYS A 65 9.68 6.10 -9.71
C CYS A 65 9.40 5.08 -8.61
N PHE A 66 8.12 4.90 -8.23
CA PHE A 66 7.77 4.17 -7.01
C PHE A 66 7.09 2.83 -7.25
N VAL A 67 6.24 2.70 -8.27
CA VAL A 67 5.39 1.52 -8.50
C VAL A 67 6.01 0.55 -9.49
N ARG A 68 6.50 1.02 -10.64
CA ARG A 68 7.10 0.20 -11.70
C ARG A 68 8.61 0.02 -11.54
N ASN A 69 9.23 0.75 -10.61
CA ASN A 69 10.65 0.58 -10.29
C ASN A 69 10.91 -0.74 -9.56
N MET A 70 11.67 -1.63 -10.21
CA MET A 70 12.03 -2.96 -9.72
C MET A 70 13.38 -3.02 -8.99
N ALA A 71 14.09 -1.90 -8.78
CA ALA A 71 15.45 -1.89 -8.23
C ALA A 71 15.56 -2.66 -6.89
N HIS A 72 14.55 -2.54 -6.02
CA HIS A 72 14.53 -3.17 -4.70
C HIS A 72 13.76 -4.50 -4.63
N MET A 73 13.34 -5.07 -5.77
CA MET A 73 12.62 -6.35 -5.82
C MET A 73 13.49 -7.55 -5.44
N ARG A 74 14.74 -7.59 -5.92
CA ARG A 74 15.64 -8.75 -5.80
C ARG A 74 16.90 -8.41 -5.01
N SER A 75 16.73 -8.08 -3.74
CA SER A 75 17.88 -7.86 -2.86
C SER A 75 18.69 -9.14 -2.69
N ARG A 76 20.00 -9.06 -2.91
CA ARG A 76 20.96 -10.13 -2.57
C ARG A 76 21.25 -10.20 -1.06
N LYS A 77 20.96 -9.12 -0.33
CA LYS A 77 21.18 -9.01 1.13
C LYS A 77 19.88 -9.28 1.89
N LYS A 78 20.01 -9.90 3.06
CA LYS A 78 18.91 -10.00 4.04
C LYS A 78 18.62 -8.61 4.59
N TYR A 79 17.35 -8.23 4.65
CA TYR A 79 16.93 -6.97 5.25
C TYR A 79 16.56 -7.19 6.71
N GLN A 80 16.85 -6.19 7.53
CA GLN A 80 16.34 -6.12 8.89
C GLN A 80 14.81 -6.02 8.86
N VAL A 81 14.14 -6.74 9.76
CA VAL A 81 12.69 -6.62 9.92
C VAL A 81 12.41 -5.34 10.70
N VAL A 82 11.55 -4.49 10.14
CA VAL A 82 11.10 -3.23 10.74
C VAL A 82 9.58 -3.20 10.66
N GLU A 83 8.95 -2.69 11.71
CA GLU A 83 7.50 -2.52 11.76
C GLU A 83 7.08 -1.32 10.92
N VAL A 84 6.00 -1.50 10.15
CA VAL A 84 5.37 -0.43 9.38
C VAL A 84 3.90 -0.41 9.78
N ASP A 85 3.38 0.79 10.00
CA ASP A 85 1.96 0.97 10.36
C ASP A 85 1.06 0.20 9.37
N PRO A 86 0.13 -0.65 9.85
CA PRO A 86 -0.74 -1.45 9.00
C PRO A 86 -1.57 -0.61 8.04
N ILE A 87 -1.94 0.62 8.40
CA ILE A 87 -2.68 1.55 7.52
C ILE A 87 -1.81 1.92 6.31
N PHE A 88 -0.51 2.14 6.51
CA PHE A 88 0.41 2.44 5.39
C PHE A 88 0.57 1.23 4.48
N ILE A 89 0.71 0.03 5.04
CA ILE A 89 0.77 -1.20 4.26
C ILE A 89 -0.50 -1.40 3.42
N GLN A 90 -1.68 -1.14 3.99
CA GLN A 90 -2.95 -1.21 3.24
C GLN A 90 -2.99 -0.21 2.08
N LYS A 91 -2.57 1.03 2.30
CA LYS A 91 -2.49 2.06 1.24
C LYS A 91 -1.52 1.65 0.13
N VAL A 92 -0.33 1.17 0.47
CA VAL A 92 0.68 0.72 -0.50
C VAL A 92 0.16 -0.47 -1.31
N LYS A 93 -0.43 -1.47 -0.67
CA LYS A 93 -1.03 -2.62 -1.37
C LYS A 93 -2.14 -2.18 -2.33
N ARG A 94 -2.96 -1.21 -1.90
CA ARG A 94 -4.02 -0.64 -2.74
C ARG A 94 -3.45 0.03 -4.00
N ILE A 95 -2.42 0.87 -3.84
CA ILE A 95 -1.72 1.52 -4.96
C ILE A 95 -1.21 0.48 -5.96
N ILE A 96 -0.51 -0.55 -5.46
CA ILE A 96 0.07 -1.60 -6.30
C ILE A 96 -1.03 -2.43 -7.01
N SER A 97 -2.16 -2.68 -6.35
CA SER A 97 -3.24 -3.48 -6.93
C SER A 97 -3.99 -2.81 -8.07
N TYR A 98 -3.94 -1.47 -8.18
CA TYR A 98 -4.60 -0.72 -9.24
C TYR A 98 -3.67 -0.42 -10.43
N GLY A 99 -2.37 -0.70 -10.32
CA GLY A 99 -1.43 -0.45 -11.40
C GLY A 99 -1.51 -1.50 -12.51
N ASP A 100 -1.31 -1.06 -13.75
CA ASP A 100 -1.09 -1.97 -14.87
C ASP A 100 0.23 -2.72 -14.67
N THR A 101 0.21 -4.03 -14.92
CA THR A 101 1.39 -4.89 -14.75
C THR A 101 2.53 -4.47 -15.68
N PRO A 102 3.79 -4.41 -15.20
CA PRO A 102 4.30 -4.93 -13.93
C PRO A 102 4.42 -3.88 -12.78
N CYS A 103 3.97 -4.25 -11.58
CA CYS A 103 4.11 -3.45 -10.35
C CYS A 103 5.05 -4.12 -9.33
N CYS A 104 5.68 -3.31 -8.47
CA CYS A 104 6.66 -3.78 -7.49
C CYS A 104 5.97 -4.34 -6.24
N SER A 105 6.71 -5.04 -5.39
CA SER A 105 6.20 -5.48 -4.09
C SER A 105 6.06 -4.31 -3.10
N ALA A 106 5.22 -4.45 -2.07
CA ALA A 106 5.12 -3.43 -1.01
C ALA A 106 6.47 -3.13 -0.34
N LYS A 107 7.31 -4.16 -0.17
CA LYS A 107 8.70 -4.01 0.28
C LYS A 107 9.49 -3.11 -0.68
N ALA A 108 9.43 -3.38 -1.98
CA ALA A 108 10.17 -2.61 -2.98
C ALA A 108 9.68 -1.17 -3.03
N TYR A 109 8.36 -0.95 -3.03
CA TYR A 109 7.75 0.39 -2.98
C TYR A 109 8.28 1.22 -1.81
N ILE A 110 8.27 0.66 -0.59
CA ILE A 110 8.75 1.36 0.60
C ILE A 110 10.24 1.72 0.47
N ASN A 111 11.06 0.80 -0.06
CA ASN A 111 12.48 1.09 -0.29
C ASN A 111 12.70 2.14 -1.38
N ASN A 112 11.88 2.15 -2.45
CA ASN A 112 11.94 3.18 -3.48
C ASN A 112 11.63 4.58 -2.89
N VAL A 113 10.59 4.67 -2.05
CA VAL A 113 10.21 5.92 -1.36
C VAL A 113 11.32 6.38 -0.42
N LEU A 114 11.91 5.47 0.35
CA LEU A 114 13.02 5.80 1.25
C LEU A 114 14.28 6.24 0.48
N ALA A 115 14.59 5.57 -0.64
CA ALA A 115 15.72 5.94 -1.48
C ALA A 115 15.57 7.36 -2.03
N GLU A 116 14.36 7.71 -2.52
CA GLU A 116 14.08 9.07 -3.00
C GLU A 116 14.14 10.09 -1.87
N HIS A 117 13.57 9.78 -0.70
CA HIS A 117 13.66 10.65 0.48
C HIS A 117 15.11 10.89 0.90
N PHE A 118 15.96 9.86 0.90
CA PHE A 118 17.37 10.03 1.24
C PHE A 118 18.13 10.84 0.19
N ARG A 119 17.78 10.72 -1.09
CA ARG A 119 18.33 11.55 -2.16
C ARG A 119 17.93 13.02 -2.01
N GLU A 120 16.66 13.30 -1.71
CA GLU A 120 16.14 14.66 -1.58
C GLU A 120 16.73 15.40 -0.36
N TYR A 121 16.91 14.69 0.75
CA TYR A 121 17.35 15.27 2.02
C TYR A 121 18.81 14.95 2.38
N GLU A 122 19.63 14.54 1.42
CA GLU A 122 21.04 14.12 1.61
C GLU A 122 21.82 15.15 2.45
N THR A 123 21.72 16.43 2.09
CA THR A 123 22.40 17.55 2.78
C THR A 123 22.07 17.68 4.27
N TYR A 124 20.89 17.24 4.70
CA TYR A 124 20.48 17.28 6.10
C TYR A 124 20.82 15.98 6.84
N ILE A 125 20.87 14.87 6.10
CA ILE A 125 21.13 13.53 6.65
C ILE A 125 22.62 13.32 6.90
N GLU A 126 23.50 13.78 6.01
CA GLU A 126 24.95 13.64 6.14
C GLU A 126 25.49 14.24 7.45
N LYS A 127 24.85 15.30 7.97
CA LYS A 127 25.22 15.92 9.25
C LYS A 127 24.99 15.02 10.48
N ARG A 128 24.36 13.86 10.31
CA ARG A 128 23.99 12.93 11.38
C ARG A 128 24.68 11.57 11.28
N GLN A 129 25.53 11.36 10.27
CA GLN A 129 26.39 10.18 10.12
C GLN A 129 27.80 10.47 10.63
#